data_AF-A0A961CS22-F1
#
_entry.id   AF-A0A961CS22-F1
#
_cell.length_a   1.000
_cell.length_b   1.000
_cell.length_c   1.000
_cell.angle_alpha   90.00
_cell.angle_beta   90.00
_cell.angle_gamma   90.00
#
_symmetry.space_group_name_H-M   'P 1'
#
loop_
_entity.id
_entity.type
_entity.pdbx_description
1 polymer ?
#
loop_
_entity_poly.entity_id
_entity_poly.type
_entity_poly.pdbx_seq_one_letter_code
_entity_poly.pdbx_strand_id
1 'polypeptide(L)' 'MDDAVPPGPETTAVDLRLDAGTTVEVQCRFDQRWSGGFTVVDVTDEGYRIRRQSDGSVLPAWFPREQLRPSC' A
#
# COMPACT_ATOMS: atom_id res chain seq x y z
N MET A 1 5.28 40.78 -6.66
CA MET A 1 4.72 40.18 -5.43
C MET A 1 4.59 38.72 -5.72
N ASP A 2 5.09 37.91 -4.81
CA ASP A 2 5.37 36.47 -4.93
C ASP A 2 4.32 35.73 -5.79
N ASP A 3 4.83 35.10 -6.85
CA ASP A 3 4.11 34.12 -7.66
C ASP A 3 3.76 32.98 -6.71
N ALA A 4 2.54 32.98 -6.18
CA ALA A 4 2.03 31.86 -5.42
C ALA A 4 1.95 30.70 -6.40
N VAL A 5 3.04 29.92 -6.46
CA VAL A 5 3.10 28.65 -7.17
C VAL A 5 1.86 27.87 -6.77
N PRO A 6 0.91 27.61 -7.68
CA PRO A 6 -0.10 26.61 -7.37
C PRO A 6 0.68 25.32 -7.13
N PRO A 7 0.39 24.50 -6.10
CA PRO A 7 0.82 23.12 -6.17
C PRO A 7 0.19 22.59 -7.45
N GLY A 8 1.01 22.45 -8.50
CA GLY A 8 0.59 21.75 -9.70
C GLY A 8 0.09 20.37 -9.27
N PRO A 9 -0.72 19.68 -10.09
CA PRO A 9 -0.96 18.27 -9.84
C PRO A 9 0.42 17.59 -9.84
N GLU A 10 0.93 17.33 -8.64
CA GLU A 10 2.15 16.56 -8.44
C GLU A 10 1.94 15.30 -9.24
N THR A 11 2.83 15.16 -10.21
CA THR A 11 2.76 14.26 -11.34
C THR A 11 2.10 12.95 -10.94
N THR A 12 0.97 12.68 -11.59
CA THR A 12 0.39 11.37 -11.83
C THR A 12 1.49 10.42 -12.34
N ALA A 13 2.27 9.88 -11.42
CA ALA A 13 2.76 8.53 -11.57
C ALA A 13 1.49 7.71 -11.69
N VAL A 14 1.30 7.07 -12.85
CA VAL A 14 0.24 6.09 -13.08
C VAL A 14 0.04 5.28 -11.80
N ASP A 15 -1.11 5.52 -11.16
CA ASP A 15 -1.38 5.19 -9.77
C ASP A 15 -1.51 3.67 -9.63
N LEU A 16 -0.36 3.03 -9.48
CA LEU A 16 -0.22 1.65 -9.02
C LEU A 16 -0.12 1.63 -7.49
N ARG A 17 -0.41 2.76 -6.83
CA ARG A 17 -0.46 2.85 -5.38
C ARG A 17 -1.78 2.23 -4.92
N LEU A 18 -1.68 1.44 -3.87
CA LEU A 18 -2.84 0.80 -3.26
C LEU A 18 -3.41 1.78 -2.25
N ASP A 19 -4.63 2.27 -2.48
CA ASP A 19 -5.29 3.15 -1.52
C ASP A 19 -5.53 2.46 -0.18
N ALA A 20 -5.56 3.24 0.91
CA ALA A 20 -6.04 2.75 2.19
C ALA A 20 -7.49 2.24 2.06
N GLY A 21 -7.75 1.03 2.57
CA GLY A 21 -8.98 0.28 2.39
C GLY A 21 -8.91 -0.78 1.29
N THR A 22 -7.89 -0.74 0.42
CA THR A 22 -7.73 -1.75 -0.64
C THR A 22 -7.37 -3.11 -0.04
N THR A 23 -8.06 -4.16 -0.48
CA THR A 23 -7.72 -5.53 -0.08
C THR A 23 -6.59 -6.05 -0.95
N VAL A 24 -5.58 -6.60 -0.28
CA VAL A 24 -4.31 -7.01 -0.90
C VAL A 24 -3.90 -8.38 -0.42
N GLU A 25 -3.05 -9.01 -1.21
CA GLU A 25 -2.34 -10.23 -0.85
C GLU A 25 -0.86 -9.92 -0.69
N VAL A 26 -0.24 -10.53 0.33
CA VAL A 26 1.15 -10.35 0.69
C VAL A 26 1.94 -11.57 0.25
N GLN A 27 3.07 -11.37 -0.41
CA GLN A 27 3.98 -12.46 -0.73
C GLN A 27 4.80 -12.85 0.50
N CYS A 28 4.63 -14.09 0.98
CA CYS A 28 5.52 -14.69 1.97
C CYS A 28 6.87 -15.01 1.31
N ARG A 29 7.95 -14.36 1.76
CA ARG A 29 9.32 -14.61 1.24
C ARG A 29 9.81 -16.04 1.46
N PHE A 30 9.29 -16.74 2.47
CA PHE A 30 9.68 -18.12 2.79
C PHE A 30 9.07 -19.16 1.83
N ASP A 31 7.79 -19.01 1.50
CA ASP A 31 7.04 -19.99 0.71
C ASP A 31 6.80 -19.54 -0.74
N GLN A 32 7.19 -18.31 -1.10
CA GLN A 32 6.88 -17.63 -2.37
C GLN A 32 5.37 -17.62 -2.71
N ARG A 33 4.53 -17.91 -1.70
CA ARG A 33 3.07 -17.90 -1.81
C ARG A 33 2.51 -16.55 -1.44
N TRP A 34 1.42 -16.20 -2.11
CA TRP A 34 0.63 -15.03 -1.78
C TRP A 34 -0.41 -15.41 -0.74
N SER A 35 -0.44 -14.67 0.36
CA SER A 35 -1.41 -14.81 1.41
C SER A 35 -2.37 -13.63 1.31
N GLY A 36 -3.64 -13.91 1.03
CA GLY A 36 -4.70 -12.90 0.99
C GLY A 36 -5.29 -12.58 2.35
N GLY A 37 -6.32 -11.73 2.34
CA GLY A 37 -7.00 -11.30 3.56
C GLY A 37 -6.23 -10.21 4.31
N PHE A 38 -5.54 -9.33 3.59
CA PHE A 38 -4.94 -8.13 4.15
C PHE A 38 -5.61 -6.89 3.56
N THR A 39 -5.63 -5.81 4.32
CA THR A 39 -6.21 -4.54 3.89
C THR A 39 -5.21 -3.45 4.16
N VAL A 40 -4.94 -2.59 3.17
CA VAL A 40 -4.10 -1.41 3.37
C VAL A 40 -4.78 -0.49 4.37
N VAL A 41 -4.05 -0.06 5.39
CA VAL A 41 -4.55 0.89 6.40
C VAL A 41 -3.80 2.21 6.37
N ASP A 42 -2.58 2.22 5.82
CA ASP A 42 -1.75 3.40 5.71
C ASP A 42 -0.87 3.29 4.47
N VAL A 43 -0.67 4.40 3.77
CA VAL A 43 0.12 4.48 2.54
C VAL A 43 1.12 5.61 2.71
N THR A 44 2.40 5.29 2.56
CA THR A 44 3.48 6.25 2.58
C THR A 44 4.32 6.13 1.31
N ASP A 45 5.24 7.07 1.11
CA ASP A 45 6.18 6.98 -0.01
C ASP A 45 7.14 5.79 0.12
N GLU A 46 7.46 5.41 1.36
CA GLU A 46 8.39 4.32 1.68
C GLU A 46 7.74 2.93 1.62
N GLY A 47 6.41 2.83 1.71
CA GLY A 47 5.69 1.57 1.60
C GLY A 47 4.25 1.61 2.11
N TYR A 48 3.71 0.43 2.41
CA TYR A 48 2.32 0.27 2.80
C TYR A 48 2.22 -0.44 4.13
N ARG A 49 1.32 0.05 4.97
CA ARG A 49 0.92 -0.62 6.20
C ARG A 49 -0.37 -1.37 5.95
N ILE A 50 -0.40 -2.61 6.40
CA ILE A 50 -1.51 -3.52 6.14
C ILE A 50 -2.03 -4.15 7.43
N ARG A 51 -3.33 -4.38 7.46
CA ARG A 51 -4.03 -5.10 8.51
C ARG A 51 -4.40 -6.48 8.04
N ARG A 52 -4.06 -7.50 8.82
CA ARG A 52 -4.53 -8.86 8.58
C ARG A 52 -6.00 -8.94 8.97
N GLN A 53 -6.89 -9.25 8.03
CA GLN A 53 -8.32 -9.38 8.27
C GLN A 53 -8.66 -10.60 9.14
N SER A 54 -7.85 -11.66 9.10
CA SER A 54 -8.10 -12.87 9.90
C SER A 54 -8.14 -12.63 11.41
N ASP A 55 -7.34 -11.71 11.92
CA ASP A 55 -7.21 -11.42 13.36
C ASP A 55 -7.44 -9.92 13.67
N GLY A 56 -7.49 -9.06 12.65
CA GLY A 56 -7.62 -7.62 12.82
C GLY A 56 -6.31 -6.91 13.20
N SER A 57 -5.22 -7.64 13.42
CA SER A 57 -3.92 -7.07 13.75
C SER A 57 -3.27 -6.32 12.57
N VAL A 58 -2.84 -5.09 12.83
CA VAL A 58 -2.01 -4.31 11.90
C VAL A 58 -0.58 -4.79 11.98
N LEU A 59 0.02 -5.14 10.85
CA LEU A 59 1.41 -5.56 10.84
C LEU A 59 2.31 -4.35 11.17
N PRO A 60 3.30 -4.52 12.06
CA PRO A 60 4.21 -3.43 12.43
C PRO A 60 5.24 -3.14 11.33
N ALA A 61 5.41 -4.06 10.37
CA ALA A 61 6.32 -3.91 9.24
C ALA A 61 5.67 -3.13 8.09
N TRP A 62 6.49 -2.33 7.41
CA TRP A 62 6.15 -1.69 6.15
C TRP A 62 6.41 -2.66 5.00
N PHE A 63 5.43 -2.81 4.11
CA PHE A 63 5.53 -3.70 2.97
C PHE A 63 5.79 -2.87 1.70
N PRO A 64 6.82 -3.20 0.92
CA PRO A 64 7.03 -2.56 -0.36
C PRO A 64 5.93 -2.99 -1.34
N ARG A 65 5.65 -2.16 -2.34
CA ARG A 65 4.64 -2.45 -3.37
C ARG A 65 4.87 -3.83 -4.02
N GLU A 66 6.13 -4.25 -4.19
CA GLU A 66 6.51 -5.50 -4.86
C GLU A 66 6.01 -6.76 -4.14
N GLN A 67 5.81 -6.67 -2.83
CA GLN A 67 5.27 -7.75 -2.01
C GLN A 67 3.76 -7.72 -1.88
N LEU A 68 3.11 -6.71 -2.46
CA LEU A 68 1.67 -6.51 -2.38
C LEU A 68 1.06 -6.64 -3.77
N ARG A 69 -0.04 -7.37 -3.85
CA ARG A 69 -0.87 -7.39 -5.06
C ARG A 69 -2.32 -7.09 -4.68
N PRO A 70 -3.06 -6.34 -5.51
CA PRO A 70 -4.49 -6.18 -5.33
C PRO A 70 -5.19 -7.53 -5.48
N SER A 71 -6.10 -7.85 -4.56
CA SER A 71 -7.05 -8.96 -4.73
C SER A 71 -8.30 -8.40 -5.41
N CYS A 72 -8.24 -8.14 -6.72
CA CYS A 72 -9.46 -7.93 -7.51
C CYS A 72 -10.18 -9.25 -7.76
#